data_AF-A0AAV5PGW9-F1
#
_entry.id   AF-A0AAV5PGW9-F1
#
_cell.length_a   1.000
_cell.length_b   1.000
_cell.length_c   1.000
_cell.angle_alpha   90.00
_cell.angle_beta   90.00
_cell.angle_gamma   90.00
#
_symmetry.space_group_name_H-M   'P 1'
#
loop_
_entity.id
_entity.type
_entity.pdbx_description
1 polymer ?
#
loop_
_entity_poly.entity_id
_entity_poly.type
_entity_poly.pdbx_seq_one_letter_code
_entity_poly.pdbx_strand_id
1 'polypeptide(L)' 'MTPEIRTLISGVIFMTKYTKEIKLAIYLNELEQAIHKYIDYYNNVRIKTGRKNMTPIEYRNHVLTTLTA' A
#
# COMPACT_ATOMS: atom_id res chain seq x y z
N MET A 1 1.98 44.16 -16.32
CA MET A 1 1.07 43.02 -16.10
C MET A 1 -0.14 43.52 -15.32
N THR A 2 -1.36 43.26 -15.78
CA THR A 2 -2.58 43.75 -15.13
C THR A 2 -2.96 42.88 -13.91
N PRO A 3 -3.73 43.41 -12.94
CA PRO A 3 -4.18 42.66 -11.77
C PRO A 3 -4.97 41.39 -12.13
N GLU A 4 -5.77 41.43 -13.19
CA GLU A 4 -6.60 40.31 -13.65
C GLU A 4 -5.73 39.14 -14.12
N ILE A 5 -4.69 39.45 -14.90
CA ILE A 5 -3.73 38.45 -15.39
C ILE A 5 -2.97 37.82 -14.22
N ARG A 6 -2.61 38.61 -13.20
CA ARG A 6 -1.92 38.10 -12.00
C ARG A 6 -2.83 37.14 -11.21
N THR A 7 -4.10 37.49 -11.02
CA THR A 7 -5.07 36.64 -10.33
C THR A 7 -5.30 35.32 -11.06
N LEU A 8 -5.43 35.35 -12.38
CA LEU A 8 -5.61 34.14 -13.20
C LEU A 8 -4.40 33.21 -13.08
N ILE A 9 -3.19 33.75 -13.21
CA ILE A 9 -1.95 32.96 -13.11
C ILE A 9 -1.83 32.33 -11.71
N SER A 10 -2.10 33.08 -10.64
CA SER A 10 -2.08 32.56 -9.28
C SER A 10 -3.08 31.42 -9.07
N GLY A 11 -4.29 31.53 -9.62
CA GLY A 11 -5.32 30.48 -9.56
C GLY A 11 -4.89 29.20 -10.27
N VAL A 12 -4.31 29.33 -11.47
CA VAL A 12 -3.81 28.17 -12.23
C VAL A 12 -2.64 27.49 -11.50
N ILE A 13 -1.70 28.26 -10.96
CA ILE A 13 -0.58 27.73 -10.17
C ILE A 13 -1.09 27.00 -8.91
N PHE A 14 -2.06 27.57 -8.21
CA PHE A 14 -2.71 26.94 -7.06
C PHE A 14 -3.33 25.61 -7.48
N MET A 15 -4.26 25.62 -8.45
CA MET A 15 -4.98 24.42 -8.88
C MET A 15 -4.03 23.31 -9.35
N THR A 16 -2.99 23.64 -10.11
CA THR A 16 -2.02 22.65 -10.60
C THR A 16 -1.17 22.05 -9.49
N LYS A 17 -0.81 22.84 -8.47
CA LYS A 17 -0.10 22.36 -7.28
C LYS A 17 -0.95 21.37 -6.49
N TYR A 18 -2.17 21.76 -6.12
CA TYR A 18 -3.07 20.90 -5.33
C TYR A 18 -3.51 19.65 -6.10
N THR A 19 -3.63 19.72 -7.43
CA THR A 19 -3.92 18.52 -8.25
C THR A 19 -2.83 17.46 -8.10
N LYS A 20 -1.55 17.84 -8.04
CA LYS A 20 -0.45 16.89 -7.83
C LYS A 20 -0.47 16.33 -6.42
N GLU A 21 -0.70 17.17 -5.42
CA GLU A 21 -0.77 16.74 -4.01
C GLU A 21 -1.92 15.76 -3.77
N ILE A 22 -3.11 16.02 -4.34
CA ILE A 22 -4.27 15.12 -4.26
C ILE A 22 -3.96 13.79 -4.94
N LYS A 23 -3.38 13.80 -6.14
CA LYS A 23 -2.99 12.58 -6.86
C LYS A 23 -1.98 11.76 -6.08
N LEU A 24 -1.01 12.42 -5.45
CA LEU A 24 -0.01 11.75 -4.61
C LEU A 24 -0.65 11.12 -3.38
N ALA A 25 -1.57 11.82 -2.71
CA ALA A 25 -2.27 11.28 -1.54
C ALA A 25 -3.11 10.03 -1.89
N ILE A 26 -3.83 10.05 -3.02
CA ILE A 26 -4.59 8.89 -3.51
C ILE A 26 -3.65 7.71 -3.78
N TYR A 27 -2.55 7.95 -4.50
CA TYR A 27 -1.57 6.91 -4.82
C TYR A 27 -0.94 6.28 -3.56
N LEU A 28 -0.60 7.09 -2.57
CA LEU A 28 -0.02 6.59 -1.31
C LEU A 28 -1.01 5.70 -0.55
N ASN A 29 -2.28 6.10 -0.50
CA ASN A 29 -3.33 5.28 0.12
C ASN A 29 -3.56 3.96 -0.64
N GLU A 30 -3.58 3.99 -1.97
CA GLU A 30 -3.70 2.76 -2.79
C GLU A 30 -2.50 1.82 -2.58
N LEU A 31 -1.28 2.38 -2.51
CA LEU A 31 -0.07 1.63 -2.24
C LEU A 31 -0.11 0.95 -0.86
N GLU A 32 -0.53 1.69 0.17
CA GLU A 32 -0.67 1.15 1.52
C GLU A 32 -1.66 -0.03 1.55
N GLN A 33 -2.82 0.12 0.92
CA GLN A 33 -3.82 -0.94 0.84
C GLN A 33 -3.29 -2.16 0.07
N ALA A 34 -2.54 -1.95 -1.01
CA ALA A 34 -1.92 -3.03 -1.76
C ALA A 34 -0.87 -3.79 -0.92
N ILE A 35 -0.08 -3.08 -0.11
CA ILE A 35 0.89 -3.68 0.81
C ILE A 35 0.18 -4.53 1.87
N HIS A 36 -0.86 -4.01 2.52
CA HIS A 36 -1.64 -4.77 3.51
C HIS A 36 -2.24 -6.04 2.90
N LYS A 37 -2.82 -5.94 1.70
CA LYS A 37 -3.38 -7.10 1.00
C LYS A 37 -2.31 -8.14 0.66
N TYR A 38 -1.12 -7.70 0.27
CA TYR A 38 -0.02 -8.61 -0.02
C TYR A 38 0.49 -9.33 1.24
N ILE A 39 0.63 -8.60 2.37
CA ILE A 39 1.04 -9.17 3.65
C ILE A 39 0.04 -10.24 4.11
N ASP A 40 -1.26 -9.97 3.99
CA ASP A 40 -2.32 -10.93 4.34
C ASP A 40 -2.26 -12.17 3.45
N TYR A 41 -2.25 -11.97 2.13
CA TYR A 41 -2.09 -13.07 1.17
C TYR A 41 -0.87 -13.92 1.49
N TYR A 42 0.28 -13.29 1.73
CA TYR A 42 1.51 -14.00 1.98
C TYR A 42 1.43 -14.82 3.27
N ASN A 43 0.93 -14.26 4.37
CA ASN A 43 0.92 -14.96 5.65
C ASN A 43 -0.20 -15.99 5.80
N ASN A 44 -1.37 -15.72 5.23
CA ASN A 44 -2.60 -16.45 5.52
C ASN A 44 -3.14 -17.26 4.34
N VAL A 45 -2.72 -16.99 3.10
CA VAL A 45 -3.30 -17.63 1.91
C VAL A 45 -2.26 -18.42 1.11
N ARG A 46 -1.02 -17.94 1.04
CA ARG A 46 0.01 -18.51 0.17
C ARG A 46 0.43 -19.91 0.63
N ILE A 47 -0.03 -20.93 -0.09
CA ILE A 47 0.39 -22.32 0.14
C ILE A 47 1.68 -22.62 -0.64
N LYS A 48 2.66 -23.27 0.00
CA LYS A 48 3.89 -23.73 -0.66
C LYS A 48 3.99 -25.25 -0.54
N THR A 49 4.16 -25.93 -1.68
CA THR A 49 4.29 -27.40 -1.78
C THR A 49 5.40 -27.97 -0.87
N GLY A 50 6.54 -27.27 -0.76
CA GLY A 50 7.64 -27.65 0.13
C GLY A 50 7.38 -27.49 1.63
N ARG A 51 6.20 -27.03 2.06
CA ARG A 51 5.79 -26.87 3.47
C ARG A 51 4.54 -27.68 3.81
N LYS A 52 4.44 -28.91 3.29
CA LYS A 52 3.30 -29.80 3.55
C LYS A 52 1.93 -29.15 3.27
N ASN A 53 1.88 -28.25 2.29
CA ASN A 53 0.69 -27.47 1.93
C ASN A 53 0.14 -26.54 3.03
N MET A 54 0.97 -26.11 3.97
CA MET A 54 0.60 -25.11 4.99
C MET A 54 0.85 -23.68 4.49
N THR A 55 0.04 -22.74 5.00
CA THR A 55 0.32 -21.30 4.94
C THR A 55 1.55 -20.96 5.81
N PRO A 56 2.19 -19.79 5.62
CA PRO A 56 3.36 -19.46 6.42
C PRO A 56 3.07 -19.35 7.92
N ILE A 57 1.91 -18.85 8.34
CA ILE A 57 1.54 -18.82 9.76
C ILE A 57 1.37 -20.24 10.32
N GLU A 58 0.65 -21.11 9.61
CA GLU A 58 0.45 -22.51 10.04
C GLU A 58 1.78 -23.25 10.14
N TYR A 59 2.67 -23.04 9.17
CA TYR A 59 4.00 -23.66 9.20
C TYR A 59 4.83 -23.19 10.40
N ARG A 60 4.83 -21.89 10.72
CA ARG A 60 5.53 -21.37 11.91
C ARG A 60 4.99 -22.00 13.19
N ASN A 61 3.67 -22.10 13.32
CA ASN A 61 3.03 -22.73 14.47
C ASN A 61 3.37 -24.22 14.57
N HIS A 62 3.32 -24.95 13.44
CA HIS A 62 3.68 -26.37 13.39
C HIS A 62 5.12 -26.62 13.84
N VAL A 63 6.07 -25.80 13.36
CA VAL A 63 7.47 -25.89 13.77
C VAL A 63 7.62 -25.57 15.26
N LEU A 64 6.98 -24.51 15.76
CA LEU A 64 7.06 -24.13 17.17
C LEU A 64 6.55 -25.26 18.08
N THR A 65 5.36 -25.79 17.82
CA THR A 65 4.79 -26.89 18.59
C THR A 65 5.68 -28.13 18.58
N THR A 66 6.30 -28.45 17.44
CA THR A 66 7.20 -29.60 17.31
C THR A 66 8.50 -29.42 18.09
N LEU A 67 8.99 -28.19 18.25
CA LEU A 67 10.22 -27.89 19.00
C LEU A 67 10.00 -27.84 20.52
N THR A 68 8.77 -27.59 20.95
CA THR A 68 8.40 -27.45 22.37
C THR A 68 7.74 -28.70 22.96
N ALA A 69 7.53 -29.75 22.16
CA ALA A 69 6.97 -31.04 22.56
C ALA A 69 8.09 -32.06 22.81
#